data_AF-A0A7X2D793-F1
#
_entry.id   AF-A0A7X2D793-F1
#
_cell.length_a   1.000
_cell.length_b   1.000
_cell.length_c   1.000
_cell.angle_alpha   90.00
_cell.angle_beta   90.00
_cell.angle_gamma   90.00
#
_symmetry.space_group_name_H-M   'P 1'
#
loop_
_entity.id
_entity.type
_entity.pdbx_description
1 polymer ?
#
loop_
_entity_poly.entity_id
_entity_poly.type
_entity_poly.pdbx_seq_one_letter_code
_entity_poly.pdbx_strand_id
1 'polypeptide(L)'
;MEEKEPTDAELAETVRRKQRDIKNYRRERGGRPPTKDSLVDMARRGRGKKKDYAKNRWEGPDSDYIRIPNEFIEAVYKQYLRVYETKVLLFLVRKTWGWQKLSDFIPLKQFEKELDILKPHISRALSSLTHRRIVTKLGNKRYAIQSDTSLWQDRPRKTKDKKQKLPKK
;
A
#
# COMPACT_ATOMS: atom_id res chain seq x y z
N MET A 1 -21.07 -27.41 45.29
CA MET A 1 -19.87 -26.78 44.70
C MET A 1 -19.50 -25.65 45.64
N GLU A 2 -18.57 -25.93 46.54
CA GLU A 2 -18.21 -25.06 47.65
C GLU A 2 -17.16 -24.05 47.13
N GLU A 3 -17.54 -22.78 47.01
CA GLU A 3 -16.62 -21.70 46.69
C GLU A 3 -15.62 -21.57 47.84
N LYS A 4 -14.42 -22.14 47.69
CA LYS A 4 -13.35 -21.96 48.67
C LYS A 4 -12.95 -20.49 48.67
N GLU A 5 -13.25 -19.80 49.76
CA GLU A 5 -12.76 -18.45 50.00
C GLU A 5 -11.22 -18.46 49.94
N PRO A 6 -10.60 -17.47 49.27
CA PRO A 6 -9.16 -17.44 49.09
C PRO A 6 -8.48 -17.36 50.46
N THR A 7 -7.52 -18.24 50.67
CA THR A 7 -6.78 -18.29 51.95
C THR A 7 -6.00 -16.99 52.16
N ASP A 8 -5.83 -16.56 53.42
CA ASP A 8 -5.12 -15.31 53.77
C ASP A 8 -3.73 -15.18 53.12
N ALA A 9 -3.09 -16.31 52.83
CA ALA A 9 -1.84 -16.39 52.10
C ALA A 9 -1.96 -15.94 50.62
N GLU A 10 -3.04 -16.33 49.93
CA GLU A 10 -3.33 -15.94 48.54
C GLU A 10 -3.74 -14.46 48.46
N LEU A 11 -4.48 -13.98 49.47
CA LEU A 11 -4.78 -12.55 49.65
C LEU A 11 -3.49 -11.73 49.88
N ALA A 12 -2.56 -12.23 50.71
CA ALA A 12 -1.27 -11.58 50.93
C ALA A 12 -0.40 -11.58 49.66
N GLU A 13 -0.42 -12.66 48.89
CA GLU A 13 0.34 -12.77 47.63
C GLU A 13 -0.21 -11.85 46.54
N THR A 14 -1.54 -11.75 46.40
CA THR A 14 -2.19 -10.83 45.47
C THR A 14 -1.94 -9.37 45.84
N VAL A 15 -1.94 -9.03 47.13
CA VAL A 15 -1.56 -7.69 47.62
C VAL A 15 -0.09 -7.40 47.31
N ARG A 16 0.82 -8.34 47.57
CA ARG A 16 2.26 -8.20 47.25
C ARG A 16 2.51 -8.04 45.75
N ARG A 17 1.75 -8.75 44.90
CA ARG A 17 1.84 -8.67 43.44
C ARG A 17 1.37 -7.31 42.93
N LYS A 18 0.20 -6.82 43.40
CA LYS A 18 -0.31 -5.48 43.07
C LYS A 18 0.63 -4.37 43.54
N GLN A 19 1.23 -4.49 44.73
CA GLN A 19 2.22 -3.53 45.21
C GLN A 19 3.49 -3.51 44.35
N ARG A 20 3.91 -4.67 43.82
CA ARG A 20 5.02 -4.79 42.85
C ARG A 20 4.68 -4.09 41.53
N ASP A 21 3.48 -4.32 41.00
CA ASP A 21 3.03 -3.70 39.74
C ASP A 21 2.93 -2.17 39.85
N ILE A 22 2.44 -1.65 40.98
CA ILE A 22 2.40 -0.22 41.29
C ILE A 22 3.83 0.37 41.41
N LYS A 23 4.76 -0.38 42.01
CA LYS A 23 6.16 0.04 42.14
C LYS A 23 6.88 0.07 40.79
N ASN A 24 6.61 -0.89 39.91
CA ASN A 24 7.15 -0.93 38.54
C ASN A 24 6.58 0.20 37.66
N TYR A 25 5.29 0.54 37.81
CA TYR A 25 4.68 1.70 37.15
C TYR A 25 5.39 3.02 37.51
N ARG A 26 5.84 3.15 38.76
CA ARG A 26 6.62 4.31 39.25
C ARG A 26 8.01 4.41 38.61
N ARG A 27 8.60 3.30 38.15
CA ARG A 27 9.97 3.21 37.63
C ARG A 27 10.04 3.47 36.12
N GLU A 28 9.01 3.09 35.37
CA GLU A 28 9.02 3.11 33.89
C GLU A 28 8.51 4.41 33.26
N ARG A 29 7.69 5.21 33.97
CA ARG A 29 7.06 6.42 33.38
C ARG A 29 7.20 7.73 34.16
N GLY A 30 7.97 7.76 35.24
CA GLY A 30 8.28 9.02 35.95
C GLY A 30 7.07 9.86 36.37
N GLY A 31 5.90 9.24 36.63
CA GLY A 31 4.64 9.92 36.91
C GLY A 31 3.87 9.33 38.10
N ARG A 32 2.98 10.14 38.70
CA ARG A 32 2.11 9.73 39.82
C ARG A 32 1.11 8.67 39.35
N PRO A 33 0.89 7.56 40.08
CA PRO A 33 -0.08 6.55 39.67
C PRO A 33 -1.49 7.14 39.61
N PRO A 34 -2.34 6.70 38.66
CA PRO A 34 -3.71 7.19 38.53
C PRO A 34 -4.54 6.89 39.79
N THR A 35 -5.36 7.84 40.20
CA THR A 35 -6.28 7.70 41.35
C THR A 35 -7.37 6.66 41.10
N LYS A 36 -7.97 6.11 42.15
CA LYS A 36 -9.07 5.13 42.05
C LYS A 36 -10.21 5.66 41.16
N ASP A 37 -10.53 6.95 41.26
CA ASP A 37 -11.56 7.59 40.44
C ASP A 37 -11.16 7.67 38.96
N SER A 38 -9.88 7.90 38.65
CA SER A 38 -9.35 7.85 37.29
C SER A 38 -9.36 6.43 36.72
N LEU A 39 -9.15 5.39 37.54
CA LEU A 39 -9.25 4.00 37.11
C LEU A 39 -10.71 3.62 36.80
N VAL A 40 -11.66 4.08 37.61
CA VAL A 40 -13.10 3.91 37.37
C VAL A 40 -13.54 4.67 36.13
N ASP A 41 -13.06 5.89 35.90
CA ASP A 41 -13.34 6.65 34.67
C ASP A 41 -12.71 6.03 33.42
N MET A 42 -11.51 5.46 33.53
CA MET A 42 -10.90 4.68 32.43
C MET A 42 -11.68 3.39 32.15
N ALA A 43 -12.16 2.70 33.18
CA ALA A 43 -13.01 1.51 33.03
C ALA A 43 -14.39 1.85 32.44
N ARG A 44 -14.97 3.02 32.77
CA ARG A 44 -16.22 3.53 32.19
C ARG A 44 -16.07 3.96 30.73
N ARG A 45 -14.91 4.52 30.34
CA ARG A 45 -14.56 4.79 28.92
C ARG A 45 -14.26 3.51 28.11
N GLY A 46 -14.02 2.40 28.79
CA GLY A 46 -13.56 1.13 28.23
C GLY A 46 -14.66 0.16 27.80
N ARG A 47 -15.63 0.59 26.97
CA ARG A 47 -16.38 -0.33 26.09
C ARG A 47 -16.58 0.29 24.71
N GLY A 48 -15.48 0.79 24.12
CA GLY A 48 -15.43 0.90 22.67
C GLY A 48 -15.68 -0.50 22.11
N LYS A 49 -16.69 -0.66 21.24
CA LYS A 49 -16.97 -1.92 20.52
C LYS A 49 -15.63 -2.51 20.09
N LYS A 50 -15.29 -3.71 20.56
CA LYS A 50 -14.14 -4.45 20.01
C LYS A 50 -14.35 -4.43 18.50
N LYS A 51 -13.47 -3.75 17.76
CA LYS A 51 -13.56 -3.72 16.30
C LYS A 51 -13.44 -5.19 15.88
N ASP A 52 -14.46 -5.72 15.22
CA ASP A 52 -14.51 -7.10 14.76
C ASP A 52 -13.50 -7.30 13.61
N TYR A 53 -12.20 -7.33 13.92
CA TYR A 53 -11.16 -7.57 12.91
C TYR A 53 -11.33 -8.93 12.22
N ALA A 54 -12.07 -9.87 12.84
CA ALA A 54 -12.40 -11.17 12.28
C ALA A 54 -13.36 -11.09 11.07
N LYS A 55 -14.24 -10.07 11.00
CA LYS A 55 -15.15 -9.86 9.85
C LYS A 55 -14.45 -9.28 8.63
N ASN A 56 -13.24 -8.74 8.78
CA ASN A 56 -12.44 -8.18 7.69
C ASN A 56 -11.33 -9.14 7.24
N ARG A 57 -11.45 -10.45 7.51
CA ARG A 57 -10.46 -11.44 7.09
C ARG A 57 -10.50 -11.56 5.56
N TRP A 58 -9.34 -11.40 4.92
CA TRP A 58 -9.20 -11.66 3.49
C TRP A 58 -9.32 -13.16 3.22
N GLU A 59 -10.31 -13.55 2.43
CA GLU A 59 -10.61 -14.95 2.11
C GLU A 59 -9.76 -15.49 0.96
N GLY A 60 -9.04 -14.62 0.25
CA GLY A 60 -8.37 -14.99 -1.00
C GLY A 60 -9.27 -14.77 -2.22
N PRO A 61 -8.70 -14.68 -3.42
CA PRO A 61 -9.47 -14.75 -4.64
C PRO A 61 -9.91 -16.19 -4.92
N ASP A 62 -11.13 -16.38 -5.42
CA ASP A 62 -11.65 -17.68 -5.88
C ASP A 62 -11.00 -18.17 -7.19
N SER A 63 -10.19 -17.32 -7.84
CA SER A 63 -9.63 -17.54 -9.17
C SER A 63 -8.15 -17.19 -9.25
N ASP A 64 -7.54 -17.49 -10.41
CA ASP A 64 -6.14 -17.20 -10.69
C ASP A 64 -5.79 -15.73 -10.47
N TYR A 65 -4.69 -15.50 -9.77
CA TYR A 65 -4.19 -14.17 -9.46
C TYR A 65 -2.80 -13.95 -10.06
N ILE A 66 -2.47 -12.67 -10.27
CA ILE A 66 -1.14 -12.27 -10.72
C ILE A 66 -0.31 -11.96 -9.49
N ARG A 67 0.86 -12.60 -9.38
CA ARG A 67 1.86 -12.24 -8.37
C ARG A 67 2.62 -11.01 -8.86
N ILE A 68 2.53 -9.92 -8.09
CA ILE A 68 3.19 -8.66 -8.40
C ILE A 68 4.03 -8.26 -7.18
N PRO A 69 5.29 -7.84 -7.35
CA PRO A 69 6.08 -7.29 -6.26
C PRO A 69 5.42 -6.04 -5.67
N ASN A 70 5.35 -5.92 -4.34
CA ASN A 70 4.76 -4.76 -3.68
C ASN A 70 5.45 -3.46 -4.10
N GLU A 71 6.79 -3.47 -4.18
CA GLU A 71 7.61 -2.33 -4.60
C GLU A 71 7.17 -1.77 -5.97
N PHE A 72 6.77 -2.64 -6.90
CA PHE A 72 6.27 -2.22 -8.20
C PHE A 72 4.93 -1.50 -8.06
N ILE A 73 3.97 -2.07 -7.31
CA ILE A 73 2.67 -1.42 -7.07
C ILE A 73 2.87 -0.09 -6.36
N GLU A 74 3.80 -0.01 -5.42
CA GLU A 74 4.17 1.22 -4.75
C GLU A 74 4.70 2.29 -5.69
N ALA A 75 5.62 1.92 -6.57
CA ALA A 75 6.11 2.82 -7.59
C ALA A 75 4.96 3.28 -8.50
N VAL A 76 4.08 2.38 -8.94
CA VAL A 76 2.96 2.70 -9.82
C VAL A 76 2.00 3.73 -9.21
N TYR A 77 1.58 3.57 -7.95
CA TYR A 77 0.63 4.52 -7.35
C TYR A 77 1.27 5.85 -6.94
N LYS A 78 2.59 5.88 -6.66
CA LYS A 78 3.34 7.13 -6.41
C LYS A 78 3.53 7.94 -7.70
N GLN A 79 3.58 7.26 -8.85
CA GLN A 79 3.77 7.88 -10.15
C GLN A 79 2.47 8.52 -10.70
N TYR A 80 2.60 9.70 -11.31
CA TYR A 80 1.48 10.32 -12.02
C TYR A 80 1.29 9.70 -13.41
N LEU A 81 0.44 8.67 -13.50
CA LEU A 81 0.05 8.00 -14.74
C LEU A 81 -1.35 8.45 -15.21
N ARG A 82 -1.52 8.66 -16.52
CA ARG A 82 -2.85 8.90 -17.12
C ARG A 82 -3.63 7.59 -17.21
N VAL A 83 -4.96 7.72 -17.31
CA VAL A 83 -5.89 6.58 -17.47
C VAL A 83 -5.44 5.58 -18.53
N TYR A 84 -5.08 6.04 -19.74
CA TYR A 84 -4.62 5.15 -20.81
C TYR A 84 -3.24 4.53 -20.53
N GLU A 85 -2.34 5.26 -19.87
CA GLU A 85 -1.02 4.74 -19.47
C GLU A 85 -1.20 3.62 -18.44
N THR A 86 -2.06 3.83 -17.43
CA THR A 86 -2.39 2.83 -16.42
C THR A 86 -3.03 1.58 -17.03
N LYS A 87 -4.02 1.75 -17.92
CA LYS A 87 -4.67 0.62 -18.62
C LYS A 87 -3.67 -0.19 -19.44
N VAL A 88 -2.81 0.48 -20.21
CA VAL A 88 -1.76 -0.18 -21.01
C VAL A 88 -0.74 -0.89 -20.12
N LEU A 89 -0.34 -0.29 -19.00
CA LEU A 89 0.60 -0.90 -18.07
C LEU A 89 0.02 -2.16 -17.42
N LEU A 90 -1.21 -2.09 -16.89
CA LEU A 90 -1.89 -3.25 -16.30
C LEU A 90 -2.09 -4.37 -17.32
N PHE A 91 -2.40 -4.03 -18.56
CA PHE A 91 -2.47 -4.99 -19.65
C PHE A 91 -1.13 -5.70 -19.88
N LEU A 92 -0.02 -4.94 -19.92
CA LEU A 92 1.32 -5.53 -20.05
C LEU A 92 1.64 -6.46 -18.89
N VAL A 93 1.31 -6.07 -17.65
CA VAL A 93 1.47 -6.92 -16.46
C VAL A 93 0.72 -8.23 -16.63
N ARG A 94 -0.54 -8.17 -17.09
CA ARG A 94 -1.37 -9.35 -17.34
C ARG A 94 -0.79 -10.29 -18.40
N LYS A 95 -0.16 -9.76 -19.46
CA LYS A 95 0.41 -10.56 -20.57
C LYS A 95 1.84 -11.04 -20.33
N THR A 96 2.58 -10.39 -19.45
CA THR A 96 3.97 -10.75 -19.13
C THR A 96 4.04 -11.51 -17.80
N TRP A 97 3.99 -10.79 -16.67
CA TRP A 97 4.09 -11.36 -15.33
C TRP A 97 2.94 -12.31 -15.00
N GLY A 98 1.73 -12.04 -15.51
CA GLY A 98 0.60 -12.96 -15.41
C GLY A 98 0.81 -14.31 -16.11
N TRP A 99 1.81 -14.43 -16.97
CA TRP A 99 2.24 -15.68 -17.62
C TRP A 99 3.67 -16.07 -17.22
N GLN A 100 4.23 -15.43 -16.18
CA GLN A 100 5.61 -15.64 -15.71
C GLN A 100 6.68 -15.40 -16.79
N LYS A 101 6.43 -14.45 -17.71
CA LYS A 101 7.38 -14.04 -18.77
C LYS A 101 8.02 -12.70 -18.45
N LEU A 102 9.29 -12.53 -18.83
CA LEU A 102 10.01 -11.25 -18.73
C LEU A 102 9.56 -10.23 -19.80
N SER A 103 9.25 -10.71 -21.00
CA SER A 103 8.79 -9.90 -22.12
C SER A 103 7.85 -10.70 -23.00
N ASP A 104 7.01 -10.02 -23.77
CA ASP A 104 6.13 -10.68 -24.73
C ASP A 104 5.99 -9.87 -26.03
N PHE A 105 5.70 -10.58 -27.13
CA PHE A 105 5.37 -9.98 -28.41
C PHE A 105 3.87 -9.71 -28.47
N ILE A 106 3.50 -8.43 -28.46
CA ILE A 106 2.11 -8.00 -28.35
C ILE A 106 1.80 -6.98 -29.47
N PRO A 107 1.04 -7.37 -30.51
CA PRO A 107 0.61 -6.43 -31.54
C PRO A 107 -0.33 -5.35 -31.01
N LEU A 108 -0.28 -4.13 -31.57
CA LEU A 108 -1.22 -3.04 -31.21
C LEU A 108 -2.70 -3.43 -31.39
N LYS A 109 -3.02 -4.30 -32.35
CA LYS A 109 -4.38 -4.84 -32.54
C LYS A 109 -4.88 -5.61 -31.31
N GLN A 110 -3.98 -6.27 -30.57
CA GLN A 110 -4.36 -7.00 -29.37
C GLN A 110 -4.70 -6.04 -28.22
N PHE A 111 -3.93 -4.97 -28.04
CA PHE A 111 -4.26 -3.89 -27.11
C PHE A 111 -5.61 -3.27 -27.44
N GLU A 112 -5.83 -2.92 -28.71
CA GLU A 112 -7.09 -2.34 -29.17
C GLU A 112 -8.28 -3.25 -28.88
N LYS A 113 -8.17 -4.55 -29.19
CA LYS A 113 -9.22 -5.55 -28.96
C LYS A 113 -9.54 -5.75 -27.48
N GLU A 114 -8.54 -5.80 -26.61
CA GLU A 114 -8.75 -6.11 -25.19
C GLU A 114 -9.04 -4.88 -24.33
N LEU A 115 -8.53 -3.70 -24.69
CA LEU A 115 -8.74 -2.47 -23.93
C LEU A 115 -9.86 -1.60 -24.46
N ASP A 116 -10.34 -1.85 -25.68
CA ASP A 116 -11.29 -1.00 -26.42
C ASP A 116 -10.80 0.45 -26.50
N ILE A 117 -9.54 0.61 -26.94
CA ILE A 117 -8.87 1.91 -27.09
C ILE A 117 -8.29 2.00 -28.50
N LEU A 118 -8.48 3.16 -29.14
CA LEU A 118 -7.90 3.43 -30.46
C LEU A 118 -6.36 3.36 -30.43
N LYS A 119 -5.78 2.77 -31.48
CA LYS A 119 -4.30 2.62 -31.64
C LYS A 119 -3.48 3.90 -31.38
N PRO A 120 -3.90 5.12 -31.80
CA PRO A 120 -3.12 6.32 -31.54
C PRO A 120 -2.94 6.61 -30.05
N HIS A 121 -3.97 6.34 -29.23
CA HIS A 121 -3.89 6.53 -27.78
C HIS A 121 -2.99 5.49 -27.12
N ILE A 122 -3.06 4.22 -27.56
CA ILE A 122 -2.17 3.15 -27.10
C ILE A 122 -0.72 3.47 -27.46
N SER A 123 -0.46 3.88 -28.70
CA SER A 123 0.88 4.24 -29.17
C SER A 123 1.47 5.40 -28.36
N ARG A 124 0.67 6.45 -28.12
CA ARG A 124 1.06 7.58 -27.27
C ARG A 124 1.34 7.15 -25.83
N ALA A 125 0.52 6.27 -25.26
CA ALA A 125 0.72 5.74 -23.91
C ALA A 125 2.01 4.90 -23.82
N LEU A 126 2.24 3.98 -24.75
CA LEU A 126 3.47 3.18 -24.82
C LEU A 126 4.72 4.05 -24.97
N SER A 127 4.66 5.07 -25.84
CA SER A 127 5.76 6.02 -26.01
C SER A 127 6.07 6.77 -24.71
N SER A 128 5.04 7.27 -24.02
CA SER A 128 5.18 7.94 -22.73
C SER A 128 5.77 7.02 -21.64
N LEU A 129 5.28 5.79 -21.53
CA LEU A 129 5.79 4.79 -20.58
C LEU A 129 7.25 4.39 -20.89
N THR A 130 7.60 4.29 -22.18
CA THR A 130 8.96 3.98 -22.62
C THR A 130 9.93 5.12 -22.33
N HIS A 131 9.51 6.37 -22.62
CA HIS A 131 10.30 7.55 -22.29
C HIS A 131 10.59 7.66 -20.79
N ARG A 132 9.61 7.27 -19.96
CA ARG A 132 9.73 7.25 -18.51
C ARG A 132 10.47 6.03 -17.94
N ARG A 133 10.99 5.15 -18.80
CA ARG A 133 11.69 3.91 -18.42
C ARG A 133 10.87 2.95 -17.54
N ILE A 134 9.55 3.03 -17.62
CA ILE A 134 8.63 2.10 -16.93
C ILE A 134 8.47 0.81 -17.77
N VAL A 135 8.45 0.97 -19.09
CA VAL A 135 8.34 -0.12 -20.06
C VAL A 135 9.53 -0.07 -21.00
N THR A 136 10.14 -1.21 -21.28
CA THR A 136 11.24 -1.35 -22.23
C THR A 136 10.73 -1.97 -23.52
N LYS A 137 11.01 -1.34 -24.66
CA LYS A 137 10.71 -1.88 -25.99
C LYS A 137 11.96 -2.57 -26.54
N LEU A 138 11.92 -3.90 -26.63
CA LEU A 138 13.07 -4.76 -27.00
C LEU A 138 13.14 -5.05 -28.51
N GLY A 139 12.30 -4.42 -29.32
CA GLY A 139 12.25 -4.64 -30.77
C GLY A 139 10.87 -4.34 -31.36
N ASN A 140 10.55 -4.97 -32.49
CA ASN A 140 9.25 -4.79 -33.13
C ASN A 140 8.15 -5.44 -32.28
N LYS A 141 7.27 -4.62 -31.69
CA LYS A 141 6.10 -5.03 -30.88
C LYS A 141 6.42 -5.96 -29.70
N ARG A 142 7.67 -5.99 -29.22
CA ARG A 142 8.07 -6.75 -28.02
C ARG A 142 8.27 -5.79 -26.86
N TYR A 143 7.57 -6.05 -25.75
CA TYR A 143 7.55 -5.17 -24.57
C TYR A 143 7.92 -5.95 -23.31
N ALA A 144 8.69 -5.32 -22.44
CA ALA A 144 9.06 -5.78 -21.12
C ALA A 144 8.75 -4.69 -20.09
N ILE A 145 8.44 -5.09 -18.85
CA ILE A 145 8.27 -4.15 -17.74
C ILE A 145 9.62 -3.98 -17.06
N GLN A 146 9.97 -2.74 -16.71
CA GLN A 146 11.18 -2.48 -15.96
C GLN A 146 10.97 -2.82 -14.48
N SER A 147 11.71 -3.82 -13.99
CA SER A 147 11.62 -4.30 -12.61
C SER A 147 12.26 -3.33 -11.61
N ASP A 148 13.37 -2.70 -11.99
CA ASP A 148 14.05 -1.71 -11.15
C ASP A 148 13.32 -0.36 -11.23
N THR A 149 12.57 -0.06 -10.16
CA THR A 149 11.74 1.14 -10.04
C THR A 149 12.58 2.41 -9.84
N SER A 150 13.85 2.30 -9.44
CA SER A 150 14.77 3.42 -9.24
C SER A 150 15.11 4.15 -10.54
N LEU A 151 15.01 3.44 -11.66
CA LEU A 151 15.34 3.95 -12.99
C LEU A 151 14.18 4.72 -13.64
N TRP A 152 13.00 4.73 -13.01
CA TRP A 152 11.81 5.36 -13.56
C TRP A 152 11.91 6.88 -13.49
N GLN A 153 11.37 7.53 -14.51
CA GLN A 153 11.36 8.99 -14.59
C GLN A 153 9.95 9.53 -14.33
N ASP A 154 9.90 10.57 -13.52
CA ASP A 154 8.69 11.33 -13.28
C ASP A 154 8.24 12.05 -14.54
N ARG A 155 6.93 12.28 -14.65
CA ARG A 155 6.43 13.15 -15.72
C ARG A 155 6.98 14.58 -15.48
N PRO A 156 7.57 15.24 -16.49
CA PRO A 156 7.98 16.63 -16.35
C PRO A 156 6.76 17.48 -15.99
N ARG A 157 6.83 18.15 -14.84
CA ARG A 157 5.80 19.10 -14.43
C ARG A 157 5.84 20.26 -15.43
N LYS A 158 4.74 20.52 -16.13
CA LYS A 158 4.67 21.72 -16.99
C LYS A 158 4.74 22.95 -16.09
N THR A 159 5.93 23.54 -15.95
CA THR A 159 6.07 24.89 -15.42
C THR A 159 5.47 25.86 -16.44
N LYS A 160 4.64 26.79 -15.97
CA LYS A 160 4.26 27.93 -16.81
C LYS A 160 5.50 28.79 -16.94
N ASP A 161 6.25 28.65 -18.03
CA ASP A 161 7.37 29.56 -18.28
C ASP A 161 6.82 30.98 -18.37
N LYS A 162 7.30 31.88 -17.51
CA LYS A 162 6.97 33.30 -17.61
C LYS A 162 7.53 33.77 -18.95
N LYS A 163 6.67 34.00 -19.96
CA LYS A 163 7.09 34.64 -21.22
C LYS A 163 7.78 35.96 -20.87
N GLN A 164 9.11 36.02 -21.02
CA GLN A 164 9.82 37.30 -21.00
C GLN A 164 9.26 38.13 -22.17
N LYS A 165 8.71 39.30 -21.86
CA LYS A 165 8.21 40.22 -22.88
C LYS A 165 9.42 40.70 -23.68
N LEU A 166 9.47 40.42 -24.98
CA LEU A 166 10.48 41.02 -25.87
C LEU A 166 10.37 42.54 -25.77
N PRO A 167 11.50 43.27 -25.67
CA PRO A 167 11.46 44.73 -25.70
C PRO A 167 10.86 45.17 -27.03
N LYS A 168 9.83 46.02 -26.96
CA LYS A 168 9.29 46.67 -28.16
C LYS A 168 10.38 47.59 -28.70
N LYS A 169 10.76 47.38 -29.96
CA LYS A 169 11.59 48.32 -30.73
C LYS A 169 10.87 49.65 -30.91
#